data_AF-A0K0T8-F1
#
_entry.id   AF-A0K0T8-F1
#
_cell.length_a   1.000
_cell.length_b   1.000
_cell.length_c   1.000
_cell.angle_alpha   90.00
_cell.angle_beta   90.00
_cell.angle_gamma   90.00
#
_symmetry.space_group_name_H-M   'P 1'
#
loop_
_entity.id
_entity.type
_entity.pdbx_description
1 polymer ?
#
loop_
_entity_poly.entity_id
_entity_poly.type
_entity_poly.pdbx_seq_one_letter_code
_entity_poly.pdbx_strand_id
1 'polypeptide(L)'
;MDIVEFLSLRIREDEAAALKILSDRTVSESAKWYEHRLLLECEAKKKVIRIVESARQTALATMVSDPFEEESRWIPEAIEWTTRSLKALALPYADHPDFEEDWR
;
A
#
# COMPACT_ATOMS: atom_id res chain seq x y z
N MET A 1 -14.25 -2.80 -3.96
CA MET A 1 -13.14 -3.11 -3.03
C MET A 1 -12.45 -1.79 -2.78
N ASP A 2 -12.07 -1.43 -1.56
CA ASP A 2 -11.30 -0.17 -1.40
C ASP A 2 -9.81 -0.39 -1.75
N ILE A 3 -9.09 0.70 -2.06
CA ILE A 3 -7.68 0.61 -2.50
C ILE A 3 -6.75 -0.01 -1.43
N VAL A 4 -7.06 0.16 -0.14
CA VAL A 4 -6.26 -0.41 0.95
C VAL A 4 -6.52 -1.92 1.04
N GLU A 5 -7.76 -2.35 0.92
CA GLU A 5 -8.16 -3.75 0.84
C GLU A 5 -7.51 -4.43 -0.38
N PHE A 6 -7.59 -3.80 -1.55
CA PHE A 6 -6.94 -4.26 -2.77
C PHE A 6 -5.43 -4.45 -2.58
N LEU A 7 -4.73 -3.40 -2.15
CA LEU A 7 -3.28 -3.47 -1.90
C LEU A 7 -2.93 -4.56 -0.87
N SER A 8 -3.70 -4.66 0.21
CA SER A 8 -3.47 -5.65 1.27
C SER A 8 -3.65 -7.09 0.77
N LEU A 9 -4.57 -7.32 -0.16
CA LEU A 9 -4.75 -8.60 -0.84
C LEU A 9 -3.59 -8.89 -1.78
N ARG A 10 -3.24 -7.94 -2.66
CA ARG A 10 -2.18 -8.14 -3.67
C ARG A 10 -0.82 -8.37 -3.04
N ILE A 11 -0.48 -7.60 -2.00
CA ILE A 11 0.79 -7.78 -1.28
C ILE A 11 0.84 -9.16 -0.61
N ARG A 12 -0.29 -9.68 -0.10
CA ARG A 12 -0.32 -11.01 0.51
C ARG A 12 -0.14 -12.12 -0.52
N GLU A 13 -0.68 -11.93 -1.72
CA GLU A 13 -0.49 -12.86 -2.83
C GLU A 13 0.97 -12.88 -3.30
N ASP A 14 1.60 -11.71 -3.43
CA ASP A 14 3.04 -11.58 -3.75
C ASP A 14 3.90 -12.32 -2.70
N GLU A 15 3.61 -12.12 -1.41
CA GLU A 15 4.30 -12.82 -0.33
C GLU A 15 4.11 -14.34 -0.41
N ALA A 16 2.88 -14.80 -0.65
CA ALA A 16 2.58 -16.22 -0.77
C ALA A 16 3.30 -16.85 -1.98
N ALA A 17 3.36 -16.13 -3.11
CA ALA A 17 4.09 -16.56 -4.29
C ALA A 17 5.60 -16.67 -4.02
N ALA A 18 6.19 -15.64 -3.40
CA ALA A 18 7.61 -15.63 -3.03
C ALA A 18 7.97 -16.76 -2.07
N LEU A 19 7.16 -16.96 -1.01
CA LEU A 19 7.35 -18.05 -0.05
C LEU A 19 7.24 -19.43 -0.70
N LYS A 20 6.32 -19.60 -1.65
CA LYS A 20 6.20 -20.84 -2.41
C LYS A 20 7.47 -21.13 -3.21
N ILE A 21 8.03 -20.14 -3.90
CA ILE A 21 9.28 -20.29 -4.66
C ILE A 21 10.45 -20.60 -3.71
N LEU A 22 10.57 -19.89 -2.59
CA LEU A 22 11.64 -20.13 -1.60
C LEU A 22 11.57 -21.52 -0.95
N SER A 23 10.39 -22.14 -0.90
CA SER A 23 10.23 -23.50 -0.39
C SER A 23 10.76 -24.58 -1.36
N ASP A 24 10.95 -24.25 -2.63
CA ASP A 24 11.48 -25.15 -3.65
C ASP A 24 13.02 -25.20 -3.58
N ARG A 25 13.55 -26.38 -3.29
CA ARG A 25 14.99 -26.63 -3.12
C ARG A 25 15.77 -26.59 -4.43
N THR A 26 15.08 -26.63 -5.57
CA THR A 26 15.70 -26.64 -6.90
C THR A 26 15.97 -25.24 -7.45
N VAL A 27 15.42 -24.22 -6.79
CA VAL A 27 15.57 -22.82 -7.18
C VAL A 27 17.01 -22.35 -6.97
N SER A 28 17.54 -21.65 -7.97
CA SER A 28 18.89 -21.06 -7.93
C SER A 28 19.03 -20.01 -6.83
N GLU A 29 20.26 -19.80 -6.33
CA GLU A 29 20.53 -18.78 -5.31
C GLU A 29 20.18 -17.35 -5.76
N SER A 30 20.36 -17.04 -7.04
CA SER A 30 19.96 -15.74 -7.59
C SER A 30 18.45 -15.54 -7.53
N ALA A 31 17.67 -16.56 -7.88
CA ALA A 31 16.21 -16.50 -7.75
C ALA A 31 15.78 -16.36 -6.28
N LYS A 32 16.39 -17.11 -5.34
CA LYS A 32 16.11 -16.93 -3.90
C LYS A 32 16.38 -15.50 -3.43
N TRP A 33 17.44 -14.86 -3.92
CA TRP A 33 17.74 -13.47 -3.58
C TRP A 33 16.62 -12.51 -4.02
N TYR A 34 16.07 -12.69 -5.23
CA TYR A 34 14.95 -11.87 -5.71
C TYR A 34 13.70 -12.08 -4.85
N GLU A 35 13.38 -13.32 -4.48
CA GLU A 35 12.21 -13.59 -3.64
C GLU A 35 12.37 -13.02 -2.23
N HIS A 36 13.56 -13.12 -1.63
CA HIS A 36 13.84 -12.47 -0.34
C HIS A 36 13.70 -10.96 -0.42
N ARG A 37 14.18 -10.34 -1.50
CA ARG A 37 14.00 -8.91 -1.74
C ARG A 37 12.52 -8.54 -1.90
N LEU A 38 11.75 -9.33 -2.65
CA LEU A 38 10.31 -9.11 -2.82
C LEU A 38 9.57 -9.16 -1.48
N LEU A 39 9.91 -10.09 -0.58
CA LEU A 39 9.35 -10.13 0.78
C LEU A 39 9.64 -8.84 1.57
N LEU A 40 10.88 -8.32 1.50
CA LEU A 40 11.23 -7.06 2.15
C LEU A 40 10.48 -5.86 1.54
N GLU A 41 10.27 -5.86 0.23
CA GLU A 41 9.46 -4.85 -0.46
C GLU A 41 7.99 -4.93 -0.05
N CYS A 42 7.43 -6.13 0.11
CA CYS A 42 6.08 -6.35 0.64
C CYS A 42 5.93 -5.81 2.06
N GLU A 43 6.90 -6.08 2.95
CA GLU A 43 6.93 -5.52 4.29
C GLU A 43 7.00 -3.98 4.27
N ALA A 44 7.80 -3.40 3.37
CA ALA A 44 7.90 -1.95 3.21
C ALA A 44 6.56 -1.36 2.74
N LYS A 45 5.91 -1.94 1.74
CA LYS A 45 4.57 -1.51 1.26
C LYS A 45 3.54 -1.56 2.39
N LYS A 46 3.50 -2.64 3.19
CA LYS A 46 2.64 -2.75 4.39
C LYS A 46 2.91 -1.66 5.43
N LYS A 47 4.17 -1.26 5.63
CA LYS A 47 4.52 -0.15 6.53
C LYS A 47 4.01 1.19 5.99
N VAL A 48 4.17 1.44 4.69
CA VAL A 48 3.66 2.67 4.04
C VAL A 48 2.14 2.76 4.16
N ILE A 49 1.41 1.66 3.89
CA ILE A 49 -0.05 1.62 4.05
C ILE A 49 -0.46 2.01 5.47
N ARG A 50 0.15 1.41 6.50
CA ARG A 50 -0.14 1.75 7.90
C ARG A 50 0.15 3.22 8.25
N ILE A 51 1.24 3.77 7.73
CA ILE A 51 1.59 5.19 7.91
C ILE A 51 0.51 6.08 7.29
N VAL A 52 0.09 5.77 6.07
CA VAL A 52 -0.95 6.50 5.36
C VAL A 52 -2.30 6.42 6.09
N GLU A 53 -2.71 5.23 6.54
CA GLU A 53 -3.94 5.05 7.30
C GLU A 53 -3.91 5.86 8.61
N SER A 54 -2.80 5.82 9.34
CA SER A 54 -2.62 6.58 10.59
C SER A 54 -2.68 8.08 10.33
N ALA A 55 -2.06 8.56 9.24
CA ALA A 55 -2.08 9.97 8.86
C ALA A 55 -3.50 10.43 8.49
N ARG A 56 -4.25 9.62 7.73
CA ARG A 56 -5.66 9.89 7.38
C ARG A 56 -6.55 9.91 8.62
N GLN A 57 -6.42 8.94 9.52
CA GLN A 57 -7.19 8.89 10.76
C GLN A 57 -6.92 10.12 11.63
N THR A 58 -5.65 10.52 11.77
CA THR A 58 -5.26 11.74 12.50
C THR A 58 -5.89 12.97 11.87
N ALA A 59 -5.78 13.13 10.55
CA ALA A 59 -6.32 14.27 9.83
C ALA A 59 -7.86 14.37 9.95
N LEU A 60 -8.57 13.24 9.81
CA LEU A 60 -10.02 13.18 9.98
C LEU A 60 -10.44 13.49 11.43
N ALA A 61 -9.72 13.00 12.43
CA ALA A 61 -9.99 13.30 13.84
C ALA A 61 -9.84 14.80 14.13
N THR A 62 -8.82 15.45 13.56
CA THR A 62 -8.63 16.90 13.67
C THR A 62 -9.79 17.67 13.02
N MET A 63 -10.23 17.29 11.82
CA MET A 63 -11.38 17.95 11.15
C MET A 63 -12.66 17.90 11.98
N VAL A 64 -12.91 16.78 12.66
CA VAL A 64 -14.11 16.61 13.51
C VAL A 64 -14.01 17.44 14.78
N SER A 65 -12.80 17.58 15.33
CA SER A 65 -12.57 18.26 16.60
C SER A 65 -12.54 19.78 16.46
N ASP A 66 -11.98 20.29 15.36
CA ASP A 66 -11.93 21.73 15.07
C ASP A 66 -12.06 22.06 13.56
N PRO A 67 -13.30 22.17 13.06
CA PRO A 67 -13.57 22.35 11.63
C PRO A 67 -13.32 23.76 11.10
N PHE A 68 -13.10 24.78 11.94
CA PHE A 68 -13.04 26.19 11.53
C PHE A 68 -11.71 26.88 11.85
N GLU A 69 -10.76 26.20 12.51
CA GLU A 69 -9.44 26.75 12.76
C GLU A 69 -8.57 26.88 11.50
N GLU A 70 -7.78 27.94 11.48
CA GLU A 70 -6.84 28.24 10.39
C GLU A 70 -5.76 27.16 10.25
N GLU A 71 -5.45 26.48 11.36
CA GLU A 71 -4.52 25.35 11.42
C GLU A 71 -5.09 24.08 10.76
N SER A 72 -6.38 23.97 10.47
CA SER A 72 -6.98 22.78 9.80
C SER A 72 -6.92 22.85 8.26
N ARG A 73 -6.41 23.95 7.68
CA ARG A 73 -6.38 24.18 6.21
C ARG A 73 -5.51 23.19 5.42
N TRP A 74 -4.52 22.54 6.05
CA TRP A 74 -3.65 21.56 5.39
C TRP A 74 -4.29 20.18 5.23
N ILE A 75 -5.39 19.90 5.94
CA ILE A 75 -5.96 18.56 6.02
C ILE A 75 -6.47 18.03 4.66
N PRO A 76 -7.24 18.78 3.86
CA PRO A 76 -7.70 18.29 2.56
C PRO A 76 -6.53 17.90 1.64
N GLU A 77 -5.46 18.69 1.66
CA GLU A 77 -4.24 18.42 0.90
C GLU A 77 -3.53 17.14 1.41
N ALA A 78 -3.43 16.94 2.72
CA ALA A 78 -2.86 15.71 3.28
C ALA A 78 -3.69 14.46 2.91
N ILE A 79 -5.03 14.56 2.91
CA ILE A 79 -5.91 13.47 2.45
C ILE A 79 -5.68 13.18 0.96
N GLU A 80 -5.52 14.21 0.14
CA GLU A 80 -5.22 14.03 -1.29
C GLU A 80 -3.86 13.35 -1.51
N TRP A 81 -2.80 13.80 -0.82
CA TRP A 81 -1.46 13.21 -0.94
C TRP A 81 -1.41 11.75 -0.49
N THR A 82 -2.13 11.42 0.58
CA THR A 82 -2.26 10.03 1.04
C THR A 82 -3.03 9.17 0.03
N THR A 83 -4.06 9.72 -0.62
CA THR A 83 -4.77 9.05 -1.74
C THR A 83 -3.84 8.76 -2.90
N ARG A 84 -3.09 9.76 -3.36
CA ARG A 84 -2.13 9.61 -4.46
C ARG A 84 -1.04 8.59 -4.15
N SER A 85 -0.58 8.55 -2.90
CA SER A 85 0.42 7.59 -2.45
C SER A 85 -0.10 6.14 -2.54
N LEU A 86 -1.36 5.89 -2.17
CA LEU A 86 -1.97 4.57 -2.32
C LEU A 86 -2.18 4.20 -3.80
N LYS A 87 -2.62 5.15 -4.64
CA LYS A 87 -2.75 4.96 -6.10
C LYS A 87 -1.42 4.58 -6.74
N ALA A 88 -0.35 5.29 -6.39
CA ALA A 88 0.99 4.96 -6.86
C ALA A 88 1.46 3.55 -6.46
N LEU A 89 1.11 3.10 -5.24
CA LEU A 89 1.39 1.72 -4.80
C LEU A 89 0.58 0.67 -5.54
N ALA A 90 -0.58 1.03 -6.10
CA ALA A 90 -1.46 0.12 -6.83
C ALA A 90 -1.01 -0.09 -8.28
N LEU A 91 -0.25 0.83 -8.87
CA LEU A 91 0.20 0.79 -10.28
C LEU A 91 0.86 -0.53 -10.73
N PRO A 92 1.67 -1.24 -9.91
CA PRO A 92 2.22 -2.53 -10.30
C PRO A 92 1.17 -3.61 -10.58
N TYR A 93 -0.07 -3.40 -10.14
CA TYR A 93 -1.18 -4.34 -10.28
C TYR A 93 -2.23 -3.84 -11.29
N ALA A 94 -1.88 -2.91 -12.18
CA ALA A 94 -2.80 -2.27 -13.12
C ALA A 94 -3.40 -3.18 -14.19
N ASP A 95 -2.87 -4.40 -14.33
CA ASP A 95 -3.38 -5.47 -15.19
C ASP A 95 -4.32 -6.44 -14.45
N HIS A 96 -4.48 -6.28 -13.14
CA HIS A 96 -5.36 -7.12 -12.33
C HIS A 96 -6.85 -6.82 -12.62
N PRO A 97 -7.74 -7.83 -12.75
CA PRO A 97 -9.15 -7.61 -13.07
C PRO A 97 -9.92 -6.77 -12.03
N ASP A 98 -9.50 -6.82 -10.76
CA ASP A 98 -10.09 -6.03 -9.66
C ASP A 98 -9.46 -4.62 -9.53
N PHE A 99 -8.52 -4.23 -10.41
CA PHE A 99 -7.94 -2.90 -10.42
C PHE A 99 -8.96 -1.88 -10.95
N GLU A 100 -9.20 -0.79 -10.21
CA GLU A 100 -10.08 0.28 -10.65
C GLU A 100 -9.29 1.36 -11.41
N GLU A 101 -9.79 1.80 -12.57
CA GLU A 101 -9.07 2.71 -13.48
C GLU A 101 -8.83 4.10 -12.86
N ASP A 102 -9.62 4.49 -11.86
CA ASP A 102 -9.39 5.73 -11.11
C ASP A 102 -8.12 5.68 -10.24
N TRP A 103 -7.53 4.49 -10.00
CA TRP A 103 -6.26 4.31 -9.29
C TRP A 103 -5.03 4.47 -10.17
N ARG A 104 -5.21 4.57 -11.50
CA ARG A 104 -4.13 4.87 -12.45
C ARG A 104 -3.69 6.33 -12.33
#